data_AF-A0A0Q0G140-F1
#
_entry.id   AF-A0A0Q0G140-F1
#
_cell.length_a   1.000
_cell.length_b   1.000
_cell.length_c   1.000
_cell.angle_alpha   90.00
_cell.angle_beta   90.00
_cell.angle_gamma   90.00
#
_symmetry.space_group_name_H-M   'P 1'
#
loop_
_entity.id
_entity.type
_entity.pdbx_description
1 polymer ?
#
loop_
_entity_poly.entity_id
_entity_poly.type
_entity_poly.pdbx_seq_one_letter_code
_entity_poly.pdbx_strand_id
1 'polypeptide(L)'
;MKKLLIATAMTLCSHAAFAEVAVIVNPANGNAIDEGTIKKIYLGKTKSFDDGTKVNPVNQDGNSVSDEFNDKVVGKSGSQLNAYWSKLVFTGKGTPPEKLANDQAVIDFVAANGDAIGYIDAAKVTDKVKVVGTF
;
A
#
# COMPACT_ATOMS: atom_id res chain seq x y z
N MET A 1 35.95 52.51 9.21
CA MET A 1 36.64 51.20 9.08
C MET A 1 35.56 50.14 8.96
N LYS A 2 35.60 49.35 7.89
CA LYS A 2 34.46 48.62 7.31
C LYS A 2 34.57 47.11 7.58
N LYS A 3 33.38 46.49 7.64
CA LYS A 3 33.04 45.07 7.42
C LYS A 3 33.14 44.14 8.65
N LEU A 4 32.03 44.05 9.40
CA LEU A 4 31.69 42.83 10.14
C LEU A 4 31.01 41.87 9.15
N LEU A 5 31.63 40.72 8.90
CA LEU A 5 31.07 39.61 8.14
C LEU A 5 30.08 38.86 9.05
N ILE A 6 28.79 38.98 8.78
CA ILE A 6 27.75 38.14 9.40
C ILE A 6 27.66 36.86 8.57
N ALA A 7 28.08 35.75 9.14
CA ALA A 7 27.93 34.42 8.57
C ALA A 7 26.49 33.94 8.77
N THR A 8 25.72 33.86 7.69
CA THR A 8 24.39 33.25 7.70
C THR A 8 24.54 31.73 7.69
N ALA A 9 24.31 31.08 8.84
CA ALA A 9 24.18 29.64 8.94
C ALA A 9 22.84 29.22 8.32
N MET A 10 22.88 28.61 7.14
CA MET A 10 21.72 28.05 6.47
C MET A 10 21.48 26.64 7.04
N THR A 11 20.64 26.54 8.09
CA THR A 11 20.16 25.25 8.61
C THR A 11 19.22 24.61 7.59
N LEU A 12 19.67 23.52 6.95
CA LEU A 12 18.79 22.63 6.19
C LEU A 12 17.88 21.88 7.18
N CYS A 13 16.64 22.34 7.33
CA CYS A 13 15.59 21.53 7.93
C CYS A 13 15.14 20.49 6.90
N SER A 14 15.71 19.28 6.97
CA SER A 14 15.20 18.11 6.26
C SER A 14 13.80 17.82 6.79
N HIS A 15 12.78 18.18 6.03
CA HIS A 15 11.41 17.77 6.33
C HIS A 15 11.31 16.28 6.04
N ALA A 16 11.12 15.46 7.07
CA ALA A 16 10.68 14.09 6.87
C ALA A 16 9.28 14.16 6.24
N ALA A 17 9.21 13.90 4.94
CA ALA A 17 7.93 13.72 4.27
C ALA A 17 7.36 12.39 4.75
N PHE A 18 6.34 12.44 5.60
CA PHE A 18 5.55 11.26 5.95
C PHE A 18 4.67 10.94 4.73
N ALA A 19 5.04 9.91 3.98
CA ALA A 19 4.20 9.39 2.91
C ALA A 19 3.10 8.54 3.56
N GLU A 20 1.92 9.11 3.76
CA GLU A 20 0.75 8.37 4.23
C GLU A 20 0.27 7.43 3.12
N VAL A 21 -0.13 6.20 3.49
CA VAL A 21 -0.63 5.20 2.52
C VAL A 21 -2.13 5.06 2.65
N ALA A 22 -2.84 5.10 1.53
CA ALA A 22 -4.26 4.78 1.46
C ALA A 22 -4.48 3.40 0.84
N VAL A 23 -5.26 2.57 1.51
CA VAL A 23 -5.77 1.30 0.96
C VAL A 23 -7.10 1.57 0.26
N ILE A 24 -7.20 1.13 -0.97
CA ILE A 24 -8.30 1.45 -1.88
C ILE A 24 -8.96 0.18 -2.42
N VAL A 25 -10.26 0.27 -2.65
CA VAL A 25 -11.09 -0.75 -3.33
C VAL A 25 -11.97 -0.08 -4.38
N ASN A 26 -12.62 -0.90 -5.20
CA ASN A 26 -13.59 -0.41 -6.16
C ASN A 26 -14.76 0.31 -5.45
N PRO A 27 -15.28 1.44 -5.97
CA PRO A 27 -16.41 2.14 -5.36
C PRO A 27 -17.68 1.29 -5.19
N ALA A 28 -17.90 0.30 -6.07
CA ALA A 28 -19.05 -0.61 -6.00
C ALA A 28 -18.91 -1.69 -4.93
N ASN A 29 -17.72 -1.86 -4.34
CA ASN A 29 -17.49 -2.84 -3.28
C ASN A 29 -18.24 -2.39 -2.00
N GLY A 30 -19.20 -3.17 -1.53
CA GLY A 30 -20.04 -2.84 -0.36
C GLY A 30 -19.51 -3.35 0.98
N ASN A 31 -18.38 -4.04 0.97
CA ASN A 31 -17.91 -4.86 2.08
C ASN A 31 -17.28 -4.01 3.20
N ALA A 32 -17.45 -4.45 4.45
CA ALA A 32 -16.78 -3.83 5.60
C ALA A 32 -15.35 -4.37 5.71
N ILE A 33 -14.36 -3.49 5.48
CA ILE A 33 -12.95 -3.86 5.42
C ILE A 33 -12.20 -3.09 6.51
N ASP A 34 -11.80 -3.80 7.57
CA ASP A 34 -10.96 -3.24 8.64
C ASP A 34 -9.46 -3.54 8.40
N GLU A 35 -8.59 -2.87 9.16
CA GLU A 35 -7.13 -3.06 9.11
C GLU A 35 -6.72 -4.53 9.27
N GLY A 36 -7.37 -5.26 10.18
CA GLY A 36 -7.11 -6.67 10.41
C GLY A 36 -7.40 -7.53 9.18
N THR A 37 -8.47 -7.21 8.45
CA THR A 37 -8.87 -7.86 7.19
C THR A 37 -7.88 -7.52 6.08
N ILE A 38 -7.50 -6.26 5.94
CA ILE A 38 -6.47 -5.83 4.98
C ILE A 38 -5.18 -6.63 5.20
N LYS A 39 -4.67 -6.67 6.43
CA LYS A 39 -3.48 -7.43 6.80
C LYS A 39 -3.60 -8.92 6.46
N LYS A 40 -4.75 -9.54 6.74
CA LYS A 40 -4.98 -10.96 6.43
C LYS A 40 -5.03 -11.20 4.91
N ILE A 41 -5.60 -10.28 4.13
CA ILE A 41 -5.62 -10.36 2.66
C ILE A 41 -4.19 -10.34 2.12
N TYR A 42 -3.37 -9.37 2.54
CA TYR A 42 -1.99 -9.24 2.06
C TYR A 42 -1.01 -10.30 2.62
N LEU A 43 -1.46 -11.09 3.59
CA LEU A 43 -0.79 -12.33 4.03
C LEU A 43 -1.42 -13.60 3.43
N GLY A 44 -2.41 -13.49 2.54
CA GLY A 44 -3.09 -14.65 1.94
C GLY A 44 -3.89 -15.51 2.92
N LYS A 45 -4.17 -15.00 4.12
CA LYS A 45 -4.96 -15.66 5.17
C LYS A 45 -6.47 -15.50 4.96
N THR A 46 -6.87 -14.42 4.29
CA THR A 46 -8.23 -14.19 3.83
C THR A 46 -8.21 -14.08 2.31
N LYS A 47 -9.08 -14.83 1.62
CA LYS A 47 -9.10 -14.92 0.15
C LYS A 47 -10.44 -14.46 -0.47
N SER A 48 -11.36 -14.00 0.36
CA SER A 48 -12.65 -13.43 -0.04
C SER A 48 -13.01 -12.28 0.89
N PHE A 49 -13.82 -11.35 0.38
CA PHE A 49 -14.55 -10.40 1.22
C PHE A 49 -15.65 -11.11 2.03
N ASP A 50 -16.34 -10.40 2.92
CA ASP A 50 -17.41 -10.91 3.79
C ASP A 50 -18.64 -11.40 3.00
N ASP A 51 -18.90 -10.82 1.83
CA ASP A 51 -19.92 -11.28 0.86
C ASP A 51 -19.54 -12.59 0.13
N GLY A 52 -18.33 -13.12 0.33
CA GLY A 52 -17.81 -14.32 -0.32
C GLY A 52 -17.10 -14.08 -1.66
N THR A 53 -17.17 -12.86 -2.22
CA THR A 53 -16.46 -12.46 -3.44
C THR A 53 -14.96 -12.67 -3.23
N LYS A 54 -14.31 -13.42 -4.13
CA LYS A 54 -12.86 -13.66 -4.06
C LYS A 54 -12.12 -12.33 -4.15
N VAL A 55 -11.19 -12.08 -3.25
CA VAL A 55 -10.39 -10.84 -3.27
C VAL A 55 -9.25 -10.95 -4.28
N ASN A 56 -9.03 -9.86 -5.03
CA ASN A 56 -7.96 -9.73 -6.01
C ASN A 56 -6.96 -8.63 -5.57
N PRO A 57 -6.03 -8.94 -4.63
CA PRO A 57 -5.09 -7.95 -4.14
C PRO A 57 -3.99 -7.66 -5.16
N VAL A 58 -3.53 -6.40 -5.17
CA VAL A 58 -2.34 -5.94 -5.92
C VAL A 58 -1.39 -5.19 -5.00
N ASN A 59 -0.10 -5.29 -5.31
CA ASN A 59 1.02 -4.62 -4.64
C ASN A 59 1.63 -3.54 -5.54
N GLN A 60 2.34 -2.60 -4.94
CA GLN A 60 3.28 -1.72 -5.64
C GLN A 60 4.63 -2.43 -5.82
N ASP A 61 5.36 -2.10 -6.89
CA ASP A 61 6.64 -2.73 -7.19
C ASP A 61 7.82 -2.15 -6.39
N GLY A 62 7.86 -2.45 -5.09
CA GLY A 62 9.05 -2.23 -4.24
C GLY A 62 9.50 -0.77 -4.10
N ASN A 63 8.57 0.17 -4.23
CA ASN A 63 8.78 1.60 -4.00
C ASN A 63 8.51 1.97 -2.53
N SER A 64 8.71 3.25 -2.18
CA SER A 64 8.48 3.75 -0.82
C SER A 64 7.06 3.54 -0.31
N VAL A 65 6.06 3.57 -1.20
CA VAL A 65 4.65 3.27 -0.86
C VAL A 65 4.50 1.81 -0.43
N SER A 66 5.16 0.87 -1.10
CA SER A 66 5.21 -0.53 -0.70
C SER A 66 5.90 -0.72 0.64
N ASP A 67 7.02 -0.05 0.87
CA ASP A 67 7.77 -0.15 2.13
C ASP A 67 6.94 0.36 3.31
N GLU A 68 6.28 1.51 3.16
CA GLU A 68 5.41 2.09 4.19
C GLU A 68 4.20 1.18 4.48
N PHE A 69 3.54 0.66 3.44
CA PHE A 69 2.43 -0.28 3.60
C PHE A 69 2.85 -1.55 4.34
N ASN A 70 4.01 -2.09 3.97
CA ASN A 70 4.58 -3.29 4.54
C ASN A 70 4.93 -3.10 6.03
N ASP A 71 5.46 -1.94 6.40
CA ASP A 71 5.79 -1.61 7.78
C ASP A 71 4.52 -1.39 8.62
N LYS A 72 3.65 -0.48 8.20
CA LYS A 72 2.48 -0.04 8.98
C LYS A 72 1.34 -1.06 9.03
N VAL A 73 1.07 -1.77 7.94
CA VAL A 73 -0.10 -2.65 7.83
C VAL A 73 0.30 -4.10 7.99
N VAL A 74 1.26 -4.57 7.19
CA VAL A 74 1.64 -5.98 7.17
C VAL A 74 2.49 -6.33 8.39
N GLY A 75 3.33 -5.41 8.87
CA GLY A 75 4.31 -5.63 9.95
C GLY A 75 5.42 -6.59 9.52
N LYS A 76 5.88 -6.47 8.27
CA LYS A 76 6.98 -7.26 7.69
C LYS A 76 7.79 -6.38 6.75
N SER A 77 9.11 -6.47 6.79
CA SER A 77 9.92 -5.88 5.70
C SER A 77 9.61 -6.55 4.37
N GLY A 78 9.91 -5.87 3.24
CA GLY A 78 9.75 -6.45 1.91
C GLY A 78 10.47 -7.79 1.74
N SER A 79 11.67 -7.95 2.32
CA SER A 79 12.42 -9.22 2.30
C SER A 79 11.73 -10.32 3.12
N GLN A 80 11.18 -10.00 4.29
CA GLN A 80 10.42 -10.94 5.11
C GLN A 80 9.11 -11.36 4.44
N LEU A 81 8.44 -10.41 3.76
CA LEU A 81 7.21 -10.69 3.02
C LEU A 81 7.49 -11.56 1.78
N ASN A 82 8.58 -11.30 1.06
CA ASN A 82 9.02 -12.15 -0.05
C ASN A 82 9.30 -13.59 0.43
N ALA A 83 10.08 -13.76 1.50
CA ALA A 83 10.36 -15.07 2.07
C ALA A 83 9.08 -15.80 2.53
N TYR A 84 8.13 -15.04 3.11
CA TYR A 84 6.81 -15.56 3.49
C TYR A 84 6.04 -16.11 2.28
N TRP A 85 5.96 -15.35 1.19
CA TRP A 85 5.28 -15.78 -0.01
C TRP A 85 6.00 -16.92 -0.73
N SER A 86 7.33 -16.95 -0.77
CA SER A 86 8.09 -18.09 -1.31
C SER A 86 7.74 -19.40 -0.60
N LYS A 87 7.60 -19.37 0.73
CA LYS A 87 7.14 -20.54 1.51
C LYS A 87 5.71 -20.95 1.15
N LEU A 88 4.79 -20.00 0.99
CA LEU A 88 3.41 -20.30 0.63
C LEU A 88 3.30 -20.91 -0.77
N VAL A 89 4.04 -20.37 -1.74
CA VAL A 89 4.10 -20.89 -3.11
C VAL A 89 4.66 -22.30 -3.12
N PHE A 90 5.80 -22.52 -2.46
CA PHE A 90 6.43 -23.84 -2.39
C PHE A 90 5.52 -24.92 -1.77
N THR A 91 4.65 -24.52 -0.83
CA THR A 91 3.70 -25.43 -0.18
C THR A 91 2.33 -25.47 -0.86
N GLY A 92 2.14 -24.78 -1.99
CA GLY A 92 0.87 -24.71 -2.72
C GLY A 92 -0.25 -23.98 -1.97
N LYS A 93 0.06 -23.21 -0.93
CA LYS A 93 -0.93 -22.56 -0.04
C LYS A 93 -1.39 -21.19 -0.53
N GLY A 94 -0.67 -20.59 -1.47
CA GLY A 94 -1.06 -19.33 -2.09
C GLY A 94 -0.01 -18.77 -3.04
N THR A 95 -0.42 -17.73 -3.76
CA THR A 95 0.40 -16.96 -4.69
C THR A 95 0.44 -15.52 -4.20
N PRO A 96 1.59 -14.84 -4.25
CA PRO A 96 1.65 -13.42 -3.89
C PRO A 96 0.73 -12.57 -4.78
N PRO A 97 0.24 -11.43 -4.27
CA PRO A 97 -0.43 -10.42 -5.09
C PRO A 97 0.44 -9.99 -6.27
N GLU A 98 -0.19 -9.70 -7.41
CA GLU A 98 0.49 -9.12 -8.57
C GLU A 98 1.10 -7.76 -8.20
N LYS A 99 2.23 -7.41 -8.82
CA LYS A 99 2.88 -6.12 -8.62
C LYS A 99 2.60 -5.19 -9.79
N LEU A 100 2.18 -3.98 -9.47
CA LEU A 100 1.92 -2.92 -10.43
C LEU A 100 2.96 -1.80 -10.27
N ALA A 101 3.22 -1.10 -11.37
CA ALA A 101 4.39 -0.22 -11.49
C ALA A 101 4.31 1.06 -10.65
N ASN A 102 3.11 1.60 -10.40
CA ASN A 102 2.91 2.88 -9.72
C ASN A 102 1.45 3.06 -9.24
N ASP A 103 1.20 4.17 -8.54
CA ASP A 103 -0.13 4.53 -8.02
C ASP A 103 -1.22 4.57 -9.10
N GLN A 104 -0.92 5.14 -10.27
CA GLN A 104 -1.91 5.25 -11.34
C GLN A 104 -2.31 3.86 -11.86
N ALA A 105 -1.35 2.94 -12.01
CA ALA A 105 -1.63 1.58 -12.42
C ALA A 105 -2.50 0.85 -11.38
N VAL A 106 -2.26 1.06 -10.08
CA VAL A 106 -3.10 0.51 -9.01
C VAL A 106 -4.51 1.11 -9.03
N ILE A 107 -4.64 2.43 -9.20
CA ILE A 107 -5.94 3.12 -9.30
C ILE A 107 -6.74 2.56 -10.48
N ASP A 108 -6.13 2.47 -11.66
CA ASP A 108 -6.81 2.00 -12.87
C ASP A 108 -7.23 0.53 -12.72
N PHE A 109 -6.39 -0.31 -12.14
CA PHE A 109 -6.72 -1.70 -11.85
C PHE A 109 -7.90 -1.82 -10.88
N VAL A 110 -7.88 -1.08 -9.77
CA VAL A 110 -8.94 -1.12 -8.76
C VAL A 110 -10.27 -0.56 -9.28
N ALA A 111 -10.21 0.52 -10.07
CA ALA A 111 -11.39 1.10 -10.70
C ALA A 111 -12.04 0.15 -11.72
N ALA A 112 -11.24 -0.65 -12.42
CA ALA A 112 -11.72 -1.61 -13.42
C ALA A 112 -12.25 -2.93 -12.83
N ASN A 113 -11.85 -3.30 -11.62
CA ASN A 113 -12.12 -4.61 -11.03
C ASN A 113 -12.86 -4.48 -9.69
N GLY A 114 -14.13 -4.93 -9.64
CA GLY A 114 -14.97 -4.84 -8.43
C GLY A 114 -14.47 -5.64 -7.23
N ASP A 115 -13.65 -6.65 -7.50
CA ASP A 115 -13.06 -7.57 -6.53
C ASP A 115 -11.66 -7.16 -6.06
N ALA A 116 -11.13 -6.06 -6.59
CA ALA A 116 -9.75 -5.64 -6.35
C ALA A 116 -9.57 -4.82 -5.06
N ILE A 117 -8.38 -4.97 -4.49
CA ILE A 117 -7.87 -4.14 -3.39
C ILE A 117 -6.40 -3.80 -3.67
N GLY A 118 -6.05 -2.54 -3.47
CA GLY A 118 -4.71 -2.00 -3.71
C GLY A 118 -4.34 -0.98 -2.65
N TYR A 119 -3.10 -0.49 -2.71
CA TYR A 119 -2.66 0.63 -1.89
C TYR A 119 -1.82 1.61 -2.71
N ILE A 120 -1.94 2.88 -2.38
CA ILE A 120 -1.31 4.01 -3.07
C ILE A 120 -0.84 5.06 -2.07
N ASP A 121 -0.01 6.00 -2.52
CA ASP A 121 0.19 7.25 -1.79
C ASP A 121 -1.17 7.94 -1.56
N ALA A 122 -1.48 8.28 -0.31
CA ALA A 122 -2.75 8.91 0.07
C ALA A 122 -2.99 10.23 -0.68
N ALA A 123 -1.92 10.96 -1.04
CA ALA A 123 -2.01 12.19 -1.82
C ALA A 123 -2.42 11.96 -3.29
N LYS A 124 -2.44 10.71 -3.75
CA LYS A 124 -2.83 10.32 -5.12
C LYS A 124 -4.25 9.78 -5.22
N VAL A 125 -4.99 9.70 -4.12
CA VAL A 125 -6.38 9.24 -4.12
C VAL A 125 -7.22 10.12 -5.05
N THR A 126 -8.09 9.48 -5.82
CA THR A 126 -9.06 10.13 -6.72
C THR A 126 -10.46 9.59 -6.45
N ASP A 127 -11.48 10.23 -7.04
CA ASP A 127 -12.89 9.82 -6.96
C ASP A 127 -13.21 8.49 -7.67
N LYS A 128 -12.27 7.96 -8.48
CA LYS A 128 -12.40 6.66 -9.15
C LYS A 128 -12.39 5.47 -8.21
N VAL A 129 -11.96 5.64 -6.96
CA VAL A 129 -11.72 4.56 -6.01
C VAL A 129 -12.26 4.92 -4.62
N LYS A 130 -12.55 3.91 -3.81
CA LYS A 130 -13.02 4.07 -2.43
C LYS A 130 -11.90 3.72 -1.46
N VAL A 131 -11.57 4.65 -0.55
CA VAL A 131 -10.60 4.41 0.51
C VAL A 131 -11.24 3.59 1.64
N VAL A 132 -10.55 2.56 2.12
CA VAL A 132 -10.98 1.68 3.23
C VAL A 132 -10.05 1.74 4.44
N GLY A 133 -8.88 2.39 4.31
CA GLY A 133 -7.99 2.66 5.42
C GLY A 133 -6.85 3.59 5.02
N THR A 134 -6.33 4.37 5.97
CA THR A 134 -5.16 5.25 5.82
C THR A 134 -4.18 4.99 6.95
N PHE A 135 -2.88 5.02 6.65
CA PHE A 135 -1.81 4.57 7.55
C PHE A 135 -0.61 5.51 7.54
#